data_AF-A0A3D6EUZ1-F1
#
_entry.id   AF-A0A3D6EUZ1-F1
#
_cell.length_a   1.000
_cell.length_b   1.000
_cell.length_c   1.000
_cell.angle_alpha   90.00
_cell.angle_beta   90.00
_cell.angle_gamma   90.00
#
_symmetry.space_group_name_H-M   'P 1'
#
loop_
_entity.id
_entity.type
_entity.pdbx_description
1 polymer ?
#
loop_
_entity_poly.entity_id
_entity_poly.type
_entity_poly.pdbx_seq_one_letter_code
_entity_poly.pdbx_strand_id
1 'polypeptide(L)'
;MKLKLDNDVIAEDFFQHAHLLGIVAPVKDYHFIWHVNNRMGYQFRLHTDTEMHLRKKNRDYYFPVFVHLAAGCSIGHYIYNNQNKGE
;
A
#
# COMPACT_ATOMS: atom_id res chain seq x y z
N MET A 1 10.39 -19.96 34.46
CA MET A 1 9.23 -19.30 33.81
C MET A 1 9.60 -19.09 32.34
N LYS A 2 8.93 -19.76 31.40
CA LYS A 2 9.30 -19.72 29.97
C LYS A 2 8.53 -18.57 29.33
N LEU A 3 9.18 -17.42 29.15
CA LEU A 3 8.59 -16.28 28.46
C LEU A 3 8.43 -16.68 26.99
N LYS A 4 7.18 -16.89 26.56
CA LYS A 4 6.84 -17.15 25.16
C LYS A 4 6.40 -15.83 24.56
N LEU A 5 7.02 -15.47 23.44
CA LEU A 5 6.59 -14.31 22.65
C LEU A 5 5.20 -14.60 22.07
N ASP A 6 4.27 -13.71 22.35
CA ASP A 6 2.93 -13.77 21.76
C ASP A 6 2.92 -12.95 20.47
N ASN A 7 3.05 -13.65 19.33
CA ASN A 7 3.12 -12.99 18.03
C ASN A 7 1.78 -12.38 17.62
N ASP A 8 0.65 -12.87 18.15
CA ASP A 8 -0.68 -12.39 17.78
C ASP A 8 -0.90 -10.99 18.37
N VAL A 9 -0.54 -10.81 19.65
CA VAL A 9 -0.55 -9.49 20.32
C VAL A 9 0.36 -8.49 19.60
N ILE A 10 1.56 -8.92 19.20
CA ILE A 10 2.51 -8.05 18.49
C ILE A 10 1.98 -7.64 17.11
N ALA A 11 1.37 -8.57 16.39
CA ALA A 11 0.79 -8.27 15.10
C ALA A 11 -0.37 -7.28 15.24
N GLU A 12 -1.24 -7.47 16.22
CA GLU A 12 -2.36 -6.56 16.50
C GLU A 12 -1.85 -5.15 16.82
N ASP A 13 -0.89 -5.01 17.74
CA ASP A 13 -0.27 -3.72 18.08
C ASP A 13 0.43 -3.06 16.88
N PHE A 14 1.05 -3.85 16.00
CA PHE A 14 1.74 -3.33 14.82
C PHE A 14 0.77 -2.80 13.76
N PHE A 15 -0.34 -3.50 13.52
CA PHE A 15 -1.30 -3.16 12.46
C PHE A 15 -2.50 -2.35 12.94
N GLN A 16 -2.64 -2.05 14.24
CA GLN A 16 -3.81 -1.34 14.81
C GLN A 16 -4.14 0.01 14.13
N HIS A 17 -3.14 0.68 13.54
CA HIS A 17 -3.31 1.96 12.85
C HIS A 17 -3.21 1.84 11.32
N ALA A 18 -3.09 0.62 10.80
CA ALA A 18 -3.07 0.37 9.37
C ALA A 18 -4.50 0.37 8.84
N HIS A 19 -4.75 1.18 7.81
CA HIS A 19 -6.03 1.22 7.12
C HIS A 19 -5.85 0.78 5.67
N LEU A 20 -6.70 -0.14 5.22
CA LEU A 20 -6.75 -0.59 3.84
C LEU A 20 -8.02 -0.08 3.16
N LEU A 21 -7.85 0.52 1.98
CA LEU A 21 -8.96 1.05 1.18
C LEU A 21 -8.89 0.48 -0.24
N GLY A 22 -9.97 -0.13 -0.70
CA GLY A 22 -10.15 -0.54 -2.09
C GLY A 22 -10.77 0.59 -2.92
N ILE A 23 -10.18 0.89 -4.08
CA ILE A 23 -10.67 1.94 -4.98
C ILE A 23 -10.81 1.35 -6.38
N VAL A 24 -11.99 1.52 -6.98
CA VAL A 24 -12.25 1.21 -8.39
C VAL A 24 -12.42 2.51 -9.14
N ALA A 25 -11.64 2.72 -10.20
CA ALA A 25 -11.68 3.93 -11.01
C ALA A 25 -11.58 3.61 -12.51
N PRO A 26 -12.34 4.28 -13.39
CA PRO A 26 -12.33 4.05 -14.83
C PRO A 26 -11.19 4.81 -15.54
N VAL A 27 -10.06 5.00 -14.88
CA VAL A 27 -8.91 5.78 -15.39
C VAL A 27 -7.62 5.02 -15.20
N LYS A 28 -6.58 5.37 -15.98
CA LYS A 28 -5.24 4.79 -15.78
C LYS A 28 -4.64 5.24 -14.45
N ASP A 29 -3.75 4.43 -13.90
CA ASP A 29 -3.04 4.67 -12.65
C ASP A 29 -2.42 6.07 -12.55
N TYR A 30 -1.63 6.50 -13.53
CA TYR A 30 -0.98 7.82 -13.50
C TYR A 30 -1.99 8.98 -13.51
N HIS A 31 -3.12 8.83 -14.20
CA HIS A 31 -4.20 9.83 -14.17
C HIS A 31 -4.87 9.88 -12.80
N PHE A 32 -5.13 8.73 -12.19
CA PHE A 32 -5.65 8.65 -10.83
C PHE A 32 -4.72 9.33 -9.83
N ILE A 33 -3.43 8.99 -9.86
CA ILE A 33 -2.41 9.59 -8.99
C ILE A 33 -2.33 11.11 -9.20
N TRP A 34 -2.37 11.57 -10.45
CA TRP A 34 -2.42 13.00 -10.74
C TRP A 34 -3.64 13.69 -10.11
N HIS A 35 -4.83 13.09 -10.21
CA HIS A 35 -6.03 13.65 -9.57
C HIS A 35 -5.92 13.68 -8.04
N VAL A 36 -5.43 12.60 -7.42
CA VAL A 36 -5.26 12.51 -5.96
C VAL A 36 -4.30 13.60 -5.48
N ASN A 37 -3.15 13.75 -6.14
CA ASN A 37 -2.17 14.76 -5.77
C ASN A 37 -2.73 16.18 -5.85
N ASN A 38 -3.43 16.51 -6.94
CA ASN A 38 -3.96 17.86 -7.15
C ASN A 38 -5.17 18.21 -6.27
N ARG A 39 -5.98 17.22 -5.88
CA ARG A 39 -7.24 17.47 -5.16
C ARG A 39 -7.15 17.28 -3.65
N MET A 40 -6.25 16.40 -3.19
CA MET A 40 -6.16 16.04 -1.77
C MET A 40 -4.86 16.53 -1.10
N GLY A 41 -4.01 17.25 -1.83
CA GLY A 41 -2.76 17.81 -1.28
C GLY A 41 -1.64 16.79 -1.07
N TYR A 42 -1.82 15.55 -1.54
CA TYR A 42 -0.78 14.52 -1.48
C TYR A 42 0.29 14.71 -2.57
N GLN A 43 1.43 14.06 -2.37
CA GLN A 43 2.55 14.06 -3.31
C GLN A 43 3.01 12.62 -3.56
N PHE A 44 2.10 11.78 -4.07
CA PHE A 44 2.41 10.42 -4.47
C PHE A 44 3.38 10.41 -5.64
N ARG A 45 4.46 9.64 -5.50
CA ARG A 45 5.47 9.41 -6.54
C ARG A 45 5.72 7.92 -6.69
N LEU A 46 6.07 7.49 -7.90
CA LEU A 46 6.48 6.11 -8.14
C LEU A 46 7.72 5.81 -7.31
N HIS A 47 7.67 4.74 -6.53
CA HIS A 47 8.79 4.28 -5.72
C HIS A 47 9.38 3.03 -6.38
N THR A 48 10.62 3.14 -6.88
CA THR A 48 11.27 2.06 -7.65
C THR A 48 11.76 0.91 -6.78
N ASP A 49 11.95 1.16 -5.50
CA ASP A 49 12.56 0.20 -4.58
C ASP A 49 11.50 -0.61 -3.82
N THR A 50 10.22 -0.33 -4.04
CA THR A 50 9.11 -1.03 -3.39
C THR A 50 8.09 -1.49 -4.43
N GLU A 51 7.87 -2.79 -4.47
CA GLU A 51 6.86 -3.44 -5.29
C GLU A 51 5.90 -4.24 -4.42
N MET A 52 4.62 -4.23 -4.79
CA MET A 52 3.65 -5.12 -4.17
C MET A 52 3.71 -6.48 -4.87
N HIS A 53 4.15 -7.51 -4.16
CA HIS A 53 4.22 -8.88 -4.66
C HIS A 53 3.03 -9.70 -4.19
N LEU A 54 2.36 -10.38 -5.13
CA LEU A 54 1.26 -11.30 -4.86
C LEU A 54 1.54 -12.63 -5.55
N ARG A 55 1.58 -13.72 -4.78
CA ARG A 55 1.68 -15.08 -5.30
C ARG A 55 0.31 -15.76 -5.27
N LYS A 56 -0.22 -16.14 -6.43
CA LYS A 56 -1.53 -16.81 -6.56
C LYS A 56 -1.53 -17.83 -7.69
N LYS A 57 -2.10 -19.02 -7.45
CA LYS A 57 -2.18 -20.12 -8.45
C LYS A 57 -0.84 -20.40 -9.16
N ASN A 58 0.24 -20.44 -8.38
CA ASN A 58 1.61 -20.66 -8.88
C ASN A 58 2.10 -19.60 -9.89
N ARG A 59 1.56 -18.38 -9.82
CA ARG A 59 2.00 -17.21 -10.57
C ARG A 59 2.34 -16.09 -9.60
N ASP A 60 3.41 -15.37 -9.94
CA ASP A 60 3.86 -14.19 -9.22
C ASP A 60 3.42 -12.93 -9.97
N TYR A 61 2.76 -12.02 -9.26
CA TYR A 61 2.32 -10.72 -9.77
C TYR A 61 3.09 -9.63 -9.03
N TYR A 62 3.56 -8.65 -9.79
CA TYR A 62 4.29 -7.50 -9.28
C TYR A 62 3.55 -6.24 -9.71
N PHE A 63 3.27 -5.37 -8.75
CA PHE A 63 2.56 -4.12 -9.00
C PHE A 63 3.41 -2.93 -8.53
N PRO A 64 3.53 -1.87 -9.36
CA PRO A 64 4.24 -0.66 -8.96
C PRO A 64 3.50 0.01 -7.80
N VAL A 65 4.26 0.62 -6.91
CA VAL A 65 3.75 1.33 -5.74
C VAL A 65 4.06 2.81 -5.84
N PHE A 66 3.03 3.63 -5.64
CA PHE A 66 3.15 5.05 -5.44
C PHE A 66 3.14 5.37 -3.95
N VAL A 67 4.10 6.15 -3.48
CA VAL A 67 4.29 6.44 -2.06
C VAL A 67 4.20 7.92 -1.80
N HIS A 68 3.53 8.28 -0.70
CA HIS A 68 3.58 9.60 -0.10
C HIS A 68 3.89 9.49 1.39
N LEU A 69 5.02 10.06 1.81
CA LEU A 69 5.43 10.11 3.22
C LEU A 69 5.20 11.54 3.72
N ALA A 70 4.37 11.69 4.75
CA ALA A 70 4.11 12.99 5.34
C ALA A 70 5.32 13.44 6.17
N ALA A 71 5.86 14.63 5.91
CA ALA A 71 6.99 15.16 6.63
C ALA A 71 6.65 15.36 8.12
N GLY A 72 7.53 14.89 9.01
CA GLY A 72 7.33 15.02 10.47
C GLY A 72 6.24 14.12 11.05
N CYS A 73 5.66 13.20 10.26
CA CYS A 73 4.71 12.19 10.72
C CYS A 73 5.27 10.78 10.48
N SER A 74 4.84 9.83 11.31
CA SER A 74 5.10 8.40 11.12
C SER A 74 4.08 7.72 10.20
N ILE A 75 3.31 8.50 9.43
CA ILE A 75 2.26 8.02 8.53
C ILE A 75 2.80 7.98 7.11
N GLY A 76 2.76 6.78 6.52
CA GLY A 76 3.06 6.54 5.11
C GLY A 76 1.80 6.13 4.36
N HIS A 77 1.60 6.69 3.18
CA HIS A 77 0.53 6.30 2.28
C HIS A 77 1.09 5.57 1.06
N TYR A 78 0.44 4.47 0.69
CA TYR A 78 0.85 3.58 -0.38
C TYR A 78 -0.35 3.30 -1.29
N ILE A 79 -0.15 3.42 -2.60
CA ILE A 79 -1.15 3.10 -3.62
C ILE A 79 -0.52 2.18 -4.65
N TYR A 80 -1.11 1.00 -4.87
CA TYR A 80 -0.77 0.14 -5.99
C TYR A 80 -2.01 -0.11 -6.85
N ASN A 81 -1.82 -0.35 -8.13
CA ASN A 81 -2.89 -0.75 -9.04
C ASN A 81 -2.77 -2.24 -9.34
N ASN A 82 -3.77 -3.04 -8.99
CA ASN A 82 -3.79 -4.49 -9.24
C ASN A 82 -4.01 -4.84 -10.73
N GLN A 83 -4.28 -3.85 -11.59
CA GLN A 83 -4.56 -4.00 -13.02
C GLN A 83 -5.67 -5.01 -13.34
N ASN A 84 -6.64 -5.20 -12.44
CA ASN A 84 -7.64 -6.27 -12.53
C ASN A 84 -6.99 -7.68 -12.63
N LYS A 85 -5.82 -7.85 -12.04
CA LYS A 85 -5.07 -9.11 -11.94
C LYS A 85 -4.95 -9.49 -10.46
N GLY A 86 -4.89 -10.78 -10.17
CA GLY A 86 -4.65 -11.28 -8.81
C GLY A 86 -5.90 -11.43 -7.94
N GLU A 87 -7.07 -10.93 -8.37
CA GLU A 87 -8.39 -11.26 -7.80
C GLU A 87 -8.83 -12.70 -8.09
#